data_AF-A0A7X9GAS1-F1
#
_entry.id   AF-A0A7X9GAS1-F1
#
_cell.length_a   1.000
_cell.length_b   1.000
_cell.length_c   1.000
_cell.angle_alpha   90.00
_cell.angle_beta   90.00
_cell.angle_gamma   90.00
#
_symmetry.space_group_name_H-M   'P 1'
#
loop_
_entity.id
_entity.type
_entity.pdbx_description
1 polymer ?
#
loop_
_entity_poly.entity_id
_entity_poly.type
_entity_poly.pdbx_seq_one_letter_code
_entity_poly.pdbx_strand_id
1 'polypeptide(L)' 'ALVMLADSVEAAVRSLNEVNDASIQKIVWKVIKSKLEDQQLDEAPITNQDIRIITEVFVSEIRGIYHNRISYSK' A
#
# COMPACT_ATOMS: atom_id res chain seq x y z
N ALA A 1 0.78 -7.88 -12.12
CA ALA A 1 -0.09 -7.25 -11.10
C ALA A 1 0.66 -6.88 -9.81
N LEU A 2 1.19 -7.83 -9.03
CA LEU A 2 1.74 -7.52 -7.69
C LEU A 2 2.85 -6.45 -7.68
N VAL A 3 3.84 -6.55 -8.57
CA VAL A 3 4.94 -5.56 -8.68
C VAL A 3 4.40 -4.15 -8.99
N MET A 4 3.43 -4.04 -9.90
CA MET A 4 2.77 -2.77 -10.22
C MET A 4 2.05 -2.18 -9.01
N LEU A 5 1.36 -3.01 -8.22
CA LEU A 5 0.69 -2.55 -7.00
C LEU A 5 1.71 -2.06 -5.96
N ALA A 6 2.82 -2.78 -5.78
CA ALA A 6 3.88 -2.38 -4.86
C ALA A 6 4.52 -1.05 -5.26
N ASP A 7 4.88 -0.88 -6.53
CA ASP A 7 5.45 0.36 -7.08
C ASP A 7 4.48 1.54 -6.92
N SER A 8 3.21 1.35 -7.30
CA SER A 8 2.19 2.39 -7.18
C SER A 8 1.96 2.81 -5.72
N VAL A 9 2.00 1.86 -4.80
CA VAL A 9 1.84 2.11 -3.36
C VAL A 9 3.06 2.83 -2.79
N GLU A 10 4.28 2.40 -3.12
CA GLU A 10 5.51 3.06 -2.66
C GLU A 10 5.54 4.51 -3.13
N ALA A 11 5.29 4.75 -4.43
CA ALA A 11 5.28 6.08 -5.00
C ALA A 11 4.22 6.98 -4.33
N ALA A 12 3.02 6.46 -4.07
CA ALA A 12 1.95 7.21 -3.42
C ALA A 12 2.28 7.53 -1.96
N VAL A 13 2.80 6.57 -1.19
CA VAL A 13 3.22 6.79 0.20
C VAL A 13 4.36 7.80 0.26
N ARG A 14 5.35 7.69 -0.64
CA ARG A 14 6.50 8.61 -0.72
C ARG A 14 6.07 10.06 -0.97
N SER A 15 4.91 10.27 -1.59
CA SER A 15 4.34 11.60 -1.85
C SER A 15 3.55 12.20 -0.69
N LEU A 16 3.32 11.46 0.41
CA LEU A 16 2.60 11.98 1.57
C LEU A 16 3.44 13.04 2.31
N ASN A 17 2.80 14.16 2.65
CA ASN A 17 3.42 15.21 3.48
C ASN A 17 3.66 14.74 4.93
N GLU A 18 2.70 13.98 5.47
CA GLU A 18 2.79 13.40 6.81
C GLU A 18 2.46 11.91 6.73
N VAL A 19 3.34 11.09 7.29
CA VAL A 19 3.20 9.64 7.31
C VAL A 19 2.83 9.19 8.72
N ASN A 20 1.55 8.83 8.88
CA ASN A 20 1.01 8.19 10.08
C ASN A 20 0.14 6.98 9.72
N ASP A 21 -0.20 6.16 10.71
CA ASP A 21 -0.90 4.89 10.49
C ASP A 21 -2.22 5.01 9.72
N ALA A 22 -2.99 6.06 9.98
CA ALA A 22 -4.25 6.31 9.30
C ALA A 22 -4.04 6.75 7.85
N SER A 23 -3.05 7.63 7.61
CA SER A 23 -2.70 8.10 6.26
C SER A 23 -2.16 6.97 5.37
N ILE A 24 -1.34 6.08 5.93
CA ILE A 24 -0.80 4.89 5.24
C ILE A 24 -1.95 3.98 4.80
N GLN A 25 -2.82 3.60 5.74
CA GLN A 25 -3.97 2.74 5.41
C GLN A 25 -4.83 3.37 4.33
N LYS A 26 -5.15 4.66 4.46
CA LYS A 26 -5.99 5.38 3.51
C LYS A 26 -5.36 5.44 2.12
N ILE A 27 -4.06 5.74 2.00
CA ILE A 27 -3.43 5.87 0.69
C ILE A 27 -3.25 4.52 0.01
N VAL A 28 -2.86 3.48 0.75
CA VAL A 28 -2.71 2.11 0.21
C VAL A 28 -4.05 1.62 -0.34
N TRP A 29 -5.13 1.75 0.44
CA TRP A 29 -6.47 1.41 0.00
C TRP A 29 -6.91 2.21 -1.23
N LYS A 30 -6.65 3.51 -1.26
CA LYS A 30 -7.01 4.37 -2.38
C LYS A 30 -6.33 3.92 -3.67
N VAL A 31 -5.04 3.63 -3.62
CA VAL A 31 -4.27 3.17 -4.80
C VAL A 31 -4.81 1.84 -5.30
N ILE A 32 -4.95 0.85 -4.44
CA ILE A 32 -5.42 -0.49 -4.82
C ILE A 32 -6.85 -0.43 -5.37
N LYS A 33 -7.74 0.35 -4.73
CA LYS A 33 -9.11 0.53 -5.19
C LYS A 33 -9.18 1.18 -6.57
N SER A 34 -8.37 2.20 -6.84
CA SER A 34 -8.30 2.82 -8.16
C SER A 34 -7.89 1.82 -9.24
N LYS A 35 -6.91 0.94 -8.96
CA LYS A 35 -6.50 -0.11 -9.92
C LYS A 35 -7.61 -1.12 -10.21
N LEU A 36 -8.43 -1.44 -9.20
CA LEU A 36 -9.60 -2.29 -9.36
C LEU A 36 -10.72 -1.61 -10.16
N GLU A 37 -11.04 -0.35 -9.83
CA GLU A 37 -12.07 0.43 -10.53
C GLU A 37 -11.72 0.63 -12.01
N ASP A 38 -10.43 0.77 -12.31
CA ASP A 38 -9.91 0.91 -13.68
C ASP A 38 -9.76 -0.44 -14.42
N GLN A 39 -10.21 -1.57 -13.84
CA GLN A 39 -10.12 -2.91 -14.44
C GLN A 39 -8.68 -3.36 -14.77
N GLN A 40 -7.66 -2.76 -14.14
CA GLN A 40 -6.24 -3.05 -14.44
C GLN A 40 -5.77 -4.42 -13.94
N LEU A 41 -6.61 -5.14 -13.21
CA LEU A 41 -6.31 -6.44 -12.62
C LEU A 41 -7.10 -7.60 -13.29
N ASP A 42 -7.97 -7.32 -14.25
CA ASP A 42 -8.92 -8.30 -14.82
C ASP A 42 -8.23 -9.47 -15.53
N GLU A 43 -7.08 -9.24 -16.14
CA GLU A 43 -6.28 -10.27 -16.81
C GLU A 43 -5.26 -10.96 -15.89
N ALA A 44 -5.14 -10.50 -14.64
CA ALA A 44 -4.23 -11.11 -13.69
C ALA A 44 -4.92 -12.26 -12.95
N PRO A 45 -4.25 -13.41 -12.73
CA PRO A 45 -4.78 -14.50 -11.91
C PRO A 45 -4.68 -14.16 -10.42
N ILE A 46 -5.38 -13.10 -10.00
CA ILE A 46 -5.38 -12.56 -8.64
C ILE A 46 -6.81 -12.53 -8.12
N THR A 47 -7.03 -13.09 -6.93
CA THR A 47 -8.36 -13.11 -6.32
C THR A 47 -8.59 -11.90 -5.44
N ASN A 48 -9.86 -11.61 -5.13
CA ASN A 48 -10.21 -10.61 -4.12
C ASN A 48 -9.63 -10.94 -2.73
N GLN A 49 -9.36 -12.21 -2.43
CA GLN A 49 -8.69 -12.61 -1.20
C GLN A 49 -7.21 -12.20 -1.22
N ASP A 50 -6.52 -12.45 -2.33
CA ASP A 50 -5.12 -12.05 -2.51
C ASP A 50 -4.98 -10.53 -2.37
N ILE A 51 -5.90 -9.75 -2.94
CA ILE A 51 -5.87 -8.29 -2.82
C ILE A 51 -5.98 -7.84 -1.36
N ARG A 52 -6.82 -8.47 -0.54
CA ARG A 52 -6.91 -8.15 0.90
C ARG A 52 -5.60 -8.44 1.60
N ILE A 53 -5.03 -9.61 1.36
CA ILE A 53 -3.74 -10.03 1.94
C ILE A 53 -2.64 -9.05 1.53
N ILE A 54 -2.54 -8.72 0.24
CA ILE A 54 -1.56 -7.77 -0.30
C ILE A 54 -1.72 -6.40 0.34
N THR A 55 -2.97 -5.92 0.50
CA THR A 55 -3.25 -4.63 1.15
C THR A 55 -2.76 -4.61 2.59
N GLU A 56 -3.04 -5.66 3.37
CA GLU A 56 -2.60 -5.79 4.75
C GLU A 56 -1.08 -5.85 4.87
N VAL A 57 -0.43 -6.64 4.01
CA VAL A 57 1.04 -6.74 3.94
C VAL A 57 1.65 -5.38 3.61
N PHE A 58 1.17 -4.68 2.59
CA PHE A 58 1.70 -3.35 2.24
C PHE A 58 1.56 -2.35 3.38
N VAL A 59 0.42 -2.32 4.07
CA VAL A 59 0.26 -1.45 5.24
C VAL A 59 1.28 -1.81 6.33
N SER A 60 1.48 -3.09 6.63
CA SER A 60 2.44 -3.55 7.63
C SER A 60 3.89 -3.21 7.26
N GLU A 61 4.30 -3.47 6.03
CA GLU A 61 5.67 -3.22 5.56
C GLU A 61 5.98 -1.72 5.52
N ILE A 62 5.05 -0.91 4.99
CA ILE A 62 5.20 0.56 4.99
C ILE A 62 5.28 1.07 6.43
N ARG A 63 4.42 0.58 7.33
CA ARG A 63 4.52 0.92 8.76
C ARG A 63 5.90 0.59 9.31
N GLY A 64 6.42 -0.61 9.06
CA GLY A 64 7.76 -1.02 9.50
C GLY A 64 8.85 -0.07 9.00
N ILE A 65 8.83 0.29 7.72
CA ILE A 65 9.82 1.19 7.10
C ILE A 65 9.80 2.59 7.74
N TYR A 66 8.61 3.15 7.96
CA TYR A 66 8.47 4.53 8.45
C TYR A 66 8.51 4.64 9.98
N HIS A 67 8.14 3.60 10.74
CA HIS A 67 8.33 3.54 12.20
C HIS A 67 9.79 3.24 12.58
N ASN A 68 10.51 2.38 11.85
CA ASN A 68 11.94 2.14 12.12
C ASN A 68 12.83 3.37 11.89
N ARG A 69 12.36 4.37 11.14
CA ARG A 69 13.08 5.64 10.99
C ARG A 69 12.85 6.62 12.15
N ILE A 70 11.88 6.36 13.04
CA ILE A 70 11.55 7.24 14.19
C ILE A 70 12.04 6.65 15.52
N SER A 71 12.47 5.38 15.56
CA SER A 71 13.03 4.80 16.79
C SER A 71 14.52 5.15 16.96
N TYR A 72 14.76 6.36 17.47
CA TYR A 72 15.48 6.52 18.73
C TYR A 72 14.93 7.75 19.45
N SER A 73 14.00 7.51 20.38
CA SER A 73 13.99 8.27 21.62
C SER A 73 13.67 7.29 22.76
N LYS A 74 14.43 7.43 23.85
CA LYS A 74 14.52 6.52 25.00
C LYS A 74 13.19 6.02 25.56
#